data_AF-A0A8J3GLI7-F1
#
_entry.id   AF-A0A8J3GLI7-F1
#
_cell.length_a   1.000
_cell.length_b   1.000
_cell.length_c   1.000
_cell.angle_alpha   90.00
_cell.angle_beta   90.00
_cell.angle_gamma   90.00
#
_symmetry.space_group_name_H-M   'P 1'
#
loop_
_entity.id
_entity.type
_entity.pdbx_description
1 polymer ?
#
loop_
_entity_poly.entity_id
_entity_poly.type
_entity_poly.pdbx_seq_one_letter_code
_entity_poly.pdbx_strand_id
1 'polypeptide(L)'
;MPAKKGLGIFWMEKTTKQIFKPVETVDDFHTLDDGEILCGYLDGLRGTECPLADATRSYWHGWRNGLVDAGLIKADAAHLRLDEAFQVLREPGSEDW
;
A
#
# COMPACT_ATOMS: atom_id res chain seq x y z
N MET A 1 -33.96 38.45 11.09
CA MET A 1 -33.37 37.09 11.20
C MET A 1 -34.43 36.15 11.75
N PRO A 2 -34.40 34.81 11.58
CA PRO A 2 -33.47 33.90 10.84
C PRO A 2 -34.27 33.00 9.82
N ALA A 3 -33.80 31.96 9.11
CA ALA A 3 -32.63 31.09 9.18
C ALA A 3 -32.28 30.49 7.79
N LYS A 4 -30.99 30.12 7.66
CA LYS A 4 -30.28 29.48 6.54
C LYS A 4 -30.73 28.03 6.28
N LYS A 5 -30.75 27.58 5.02
CA LYS A 5 -30.51 26.17 4.58
C LYS A 5 -30.12 26.22 3.09
N GLY A 6 -29.07 25.62 2.56
CA GLY A 6 -27.91 24.90 3.05
C GLY A 6 -27.08 24.67 1.78
N LEU A 7 -25.86 25.21 1.72
CA LEU A 7 -25.00 25.07 0.55
C LEU A 7 -24.53 23.62 0.53
N GLY A 8 -25.04 22.83 -0.42
CA GLY A 8 -24.67 21.44 -0.59
C GLY A 8 -23.18 21.32 -0.85
N ILE A 9 -22.45 20.70 0.07
CA ILE A 9 -21.03 20.41 -0.08
C ILE A 9 -20.96 19.14 -0.94
N PHE A 10 -20.68 19.31 -2.23
CA PHE A 10 -20.42 18.21 -3.15
C PHE A 10 -19.00 17.73 -2.91
N TRP A 11 -18.84 16.64 -2.15
CA TRP A 11 -17.55 15.96 -2.03
C TRP A 11 -17.31 15.23 -3.35
N MET A 12 -16.46 15.79 -4.22
CA MET A 12 -15.90 15.01 -5.32
C MET A 12 -14.95 13.98 -4.69
N GLU A 13 -15.34 12.72 -4.68
CA GLU A 13 -14.37 11.62 -4.61
C GLU A 13 -13.39 11.84 -5.78
N LYS A 14 -12.19 12.33 -5.47
CA LYS A 14 -11.07 12.20 -6.38
C LYS A 14 -10.80 10.70 -6.44
N THR A 15 -11.40 10.04 -7.40
CA THR A 15 -11.07 8.67 -7.79
C THR A 15 -9.64 8.73 -8.30
N THR A 16 -8.67 8.56 -7.40
CA THR A 16 -7.30 8.24 -7.77
C THR A 16 -7.40 6.94 -8.55
N LYS A 17 -7.21 7.05 -9.86
CA LYS A 17 -7.21 5.90 -10.76
C LYS A 17 -6.16 4.94 -10.23
N GLN A 18 -6.60 3.85 -9.63
CA GLN A 18 -5.70 2.81 -9.15
C GLN A 18 -5.01 2.21 -10.36
N ILE A 19 -3.73 2.56 -10.56
CA ILE A 19 -2.96 2.19 -11.75
C ILE A 19 -2.51 0.73 -11.67
N PHE A 20 -2.22 0.24 -10.46
CA PHE A 20 -1.73 -1.11 -10.21
C PHE A 20 -2.69 -1.90 -9.32
N LYS A 21 -2.81 -3.20 -9.62
CA LYS A 21 -3.48 -4.15 -8.74
C LYS A 21 -2.60 -4.39 -7.50
N PRO A 22 -3.14 -4.27 -6.26
CA PRO A 22 -2.42 -4.62 -5.05
C PRO A 22 -1.92 -6.06 -5.09
N VAL A 23 -0.79 -6.31 -4.47
CA VAL A 23 -0.26 -7.66 -4.24
C VAL A 23 -0.94 -8.23 -3.00
N GLU A 24 -1.44 -9.45 -3.10
CA GLU A 24 -2.25 -10.09 -2.05
C GLU A 24 -1.81 -11.52 -1.72
N THR A 25 -0.89 -12.10 -2.51
CA THR A 25 -0.38 -13.46 -2.32
C THR A 25 1.13 -13.47 -2.40
N VAL A 26 1.76 -14.49 -1.78
CA VAL A 26 3.22 -14.63 -1.79
C VAL A 26 3.75 -14.94 -3.19
N ASP A 27 3.07 -15.77 -3.97
CA ASP A 27 3.47 -16.07 -5.35
C ASP A 27 3.50 -14.81 -6.23
N ASP A 28 2.51 -13.93 -6.05
CA ASP A 28 2.44 -12.65 -6.76
C ASP A 28 3.54 -11.69 -6.27
N PHE A 29 3.83 -11.68 -4.96
CA PHE A 29 4.95 -10.94 -4.41
C PHE A 29 6.30 -11.38 -5.00
N HIS A 30 6.53 -12.69 -5.16
CA HIS A 30 7.78 -13.21 -5.76
C HIS A 30 7.97 -12.85 -7.25
N THR A 31 6.97 -12.28 -7.92
CA THR A 31 7.14 -11.75 -9.28
C THR A 31 7.70 -10.33 -9.32
N LEU A 32 7.81 -9.67 -8.18
CA LEU A 32 8.27 -8.29 -8.08
C LEU A 32 9.81 -8.20 -8.07
N ASP A 33 10.33 -7.10 -8.62
CA ASP A 33 11.72 -6.70 -8.45
C ASP A 33 12.00 -6.13 -7.04
N ASP A 34 12.90 -6.79 -6.30
CA ASP A 34 13.30 -6.41 -4.93
C ASP A 34 13.98 -5.03 -4.85
N GLY A 35 14.75 -4.66 -5.87
CA GLY A 35 15.44 -3.37 -5.92
C GLY A 35 14.45 -2.22 -6.03
N GLU A 36 13.46 -2.35 -6.91
CA GLU A 36 12.38 -1.38 -7.05
C GLU A 36 11.50 -1.32 -5.80
N ILE A 37 11.20 -2.46 -5.16
CA ILE A 37 10.50 -2.49 -3.87
C ILE A 37 11.27 -1.66 -2.83
N LEU A 38 12.58 -1.87 -2.70
CA LEU A 38 13.40 -1.15 -1.74
C LEU A 38 13.40 0.36 -2.01
N CYS A 39 13.58 0.78 -3.27
CA CYS A 39 13.50 2.19 -3.66
C CYS A 39 12.16 2.80 -3.27
N GLY A 40 11.06 2.12 -3.63
CA GLY A 40 9.70 2.57 -3.29
C GLY A 40 9.49 2.67 -1.78
N TYR A 41 9.93 1.66 -1.02
CA TYR A 41 9.80 1.62 0.44
C TYR A 41 10.48 2.81 1.10
N LEU A 42 11.72 3.14 0.70
CA LEU A 42 12.46 4.27 1.28
C LEU A 42 11.77 5.62 1.01
N ASP A 43 11.21 5.81 -0.18
CA ASP A 43 10.48 7.03 -0.53
C ASP A 43 9.11 7.10 0.18
N GLY A 44 8.42 5.96 0.31
CA GLY A 44 7.19 5.84 1.09
C GLY A 44 7.42 6.14 2.57
N LEU A 45 8.50 5.63 3.16
CA LEU A 45 8.87 5.88 4.56
C LEU A 45 9.12 7.37 4.84
N ARG A 46 9.60 8.11 3.83
CA ARG A 46 9.79 9.57 3.88
C ARG A 46 8.53 10.38 3.58
N GLY A 47 7.44 9.74 3.17
CA GLY A 47 6.21 10.38 2.72
C GLY A 47 6.36 11.13 1.39
N THR A 48 7.34 10.77 0.56
CA THR A 48 7.53 11.34 -0.76
C THR A 48 6.36 10.96 -1.67
N GLU A 49 5.88 11.89 -2.50
CA GLU A 49 4.80 11.60 -3.45
C GLU A 49 5.26 10.56 -4.48
N CYS A 50 4.41 9.56 -4.74
CA CYS A 50 4.70 8.53 -5.74
C CYS A 50 4.46 9.09 -7.15
N PRO A 51 5.46 9.07 -8.05
CA PRO A 51 5.26 9.41 -9.46
C PRO A 51 4.53 8.28 -10.18
N LEU A 52 3.24 8.08 -9.86
CA LEU A 52 2.43 6.94 -10.30
C LEU A 52 2.44 6.68 -11.82
N ALA A 53 2.64 7.71 -12.63
CA ALA A 53 2.69 7.60 -14.10
C ALA A 53 3.95 6.88 -14.61
N ASP A 54 5.06 7.00 -13.87
CA ASP A 54 6.38 6.46 -14.25
C ASP A 54 6.84 5.33 -13.30
N ALA A 55 6.09 5.09 -12.22
CA ALA A 55 6.37 4.01 -11.28
C ALA A 55 6.08 2.64 -11.88
N THR A 56 6.80 1.63 -11.42
CA THR A 56 6.45 0.22 -11.63
C THR A 56 5.54 -0.29 -10.53
N ARG A 57 4.96 -1.48 -10.74
CA ARG A 57 4.18 -2.18 -9.71
C ARG A 57 5.03 -2.52 -8.48
N SER A 58 6.29 -2.92 -8.68
CA SER A 58 7.24 -3.23 -7.60
C SER A 58 7.54 -2.01 -6.75
N TYR A 59 7.87 -0.88 -7.38
CA TYR A 59 8.08 0.39 -6.69
C TYR A 59 6.84 0.82 -5.93
N TRP A 60 5.66 0.77 -6.57
CA TRP A 60 4.41 1.17 -5.93
C TRP A 60 4.05 0.27 -4.74
N HIS A 61 4.33 -1.03 -4.80
CA HIS A 61 4.18 -1.94 -3.67
C HIS A 61 5.07 -1.51 -2.49
N GLY A 62 6.37 -1.32 -2.72
CA GLY A 62 7.30 -0.85 -1.70
C GLY A 62 6.86 0.47 -1.08
N TRP A 63 6.47 1.45 -1.91
CA TRP A 63 5.99 2.76 -1.47
C TRP A 63 4.78 2.68 -0.55
N ARG A 64 3.81 1.81 -0.86
CA ARG A 64 2.65 1.57 0.03
C ARG A 64 3.07 1.01 1.38
N ASN A 65 4.02 0.07 1.40
CA ASN A 65 4.56 -0.48 2.65
C ASN A 65 5.27 0.59 3.48
N GLY A 66 6.11 1.41 2.86
CA GLY A 66 6.78 2.52 3.54
C GLY A 66 5.81 3.51 4.17
N LEU A 67 4.71 3.86 3.49
CA LEU A 67 3.69 4.75 4.04
C LEU A 67 2.95 4.16 5.25
N VAL A 68 2.66 2.85 5.22
CA VAL A 68 2.01 2.14 6.33
C VAL A 68 2.94 2.11 7.55
N ASP A 69 4.20 1.74 7.34
CA ASP A 69 5.19 1.60 8.42
C ASP A 69 5.60 2.97 9.01
N ALA A 70 5.56 4.03 8.21
CA ALA A 70 5.70 5.41 8.69
C ALA A 70 4.47 5.92 9.48
N GLY A 71 3.37 5.17 9.50
CA GLY A 71 2.11 5.58 10.12
C GLY A 71 1.36 6.69 9.36
N LEU A 72 1.73 6.94 8.10
CA LEU A 72 1.14 7.98 7.26
C LEU A 72 -0.20 7.54 6.65
N ILE A 73 -0.36 6.25 6.41
CA ILE A 73 -1.63 5.63 5.99
C ILE A 73 -1.92 4.38 6.82
N LYS A 74 -3.17 3.93 6.81
CA LYS A 74 -3.53 2.62 7.38
C LYS A 74 -3.34 1.52 6.35
N ALA A 75 -2.95 0.33 6.81
CA ALA A 75 -2.98 -0.87 6.01
C ALA A 75 -4.40 -1.14 5.48
N ASP A 76 -4.51 -1.44 4.19
CA ASP A 76 -5.77 -1.86 3.57
C ASP A 76 -5.92 -3.38 3.54
N ALA A 77 -7.07 -3.85 3.08
CA ALA A 77 -7.38 -5.28 3.08
C ALA A 77 -6.40 -6.12 2.23
N ALA A 78 -5.83 -5.57 1.17
CA ALA A 78 -4.83 -6.27 0.37
C ALA A 78 -3.51 -6.43 1.12
N HIS A 79 -3.10 -5.38 1.84
CA HIS A 79 -1.93 -5.39 2.71
C HIS A 79 -2.06 -6.47 3.80
N LEU A 80 -3.21 -6.50 4.48
CA LEU A 80 -3.49 -7.47 5.54
C LEU A 80 -3.51 -8.91 5.02
N ARG A 81 -4.08 -9.14 3.83
CA ARG A 81 -4.09 -10.47 3.20
C ARG A 81 -2.68 -10.97 2.87
N LEU A 82 -1.82 -10.09 2.36
CA LEU A 82 -0.45 -10.47 2.06
C LEU A 82 0.36 -10.74 3.35
N ASP A 83 0.20 -9.92 4.38
CA ASP A 83 0.85 -10.16 5.68
C ASP A 83 0.43 -11.50 6.28
N GLU A 84 -0.87 -11.80 6.32
CA GLU A 84 -1.40 -13.11 6.75
C GLU A 84 -0.79 -14.26 5.94
N ALA A 85 -0.67 -14.12 4.62
CA ALA A 85 -0.06 -15.15 3.77
C ALA A 85 1.42 -15.40 4.12
N PHE A 86 2.18 -14.38 4.50
CA PHE A 86 3.56 -14.55 4.99
C PHE A 86 3.62 -15.17 6.39
N GLN A 87 2.67 -14.87 7.28
CA GLN A 87 2.61 -15.51 8.60
C GLN A 87 2.40 -17.02 8.50
N VAL A 88 1.54 -17.47 7.57
CA VAL A 88 1.31 -18.89 7.31
C VAL A 88 2.59 -19.61 6.85
N LEU A 89 3.42 -18.96 6.03
CA LEU A 89 4.70 -19.54 5.60
C LEU A 89 5.72 -19.62 6.73
N ARG A 90 5.59 -18.78 7.76
CA ARG A 90 6.49 -18.75 8.91
C ARG A 90 6.28 -19.93 9.86
N GLU A 91 5.14 -20.61 9.79
CA GLU A 91 4.84 -21.78 10.63
C GLU A 91 4.94 -23.09 9.82
N PRO A 92 6.10 -23.77 9.91
CA PRO A 92 6.06 -25.13 10.44
C PRO A 92 7.27 -25.46 11.32
N GLY A 93 7.05 -25.66 12.63
CA GLY A 93 7.85 -26.55 13.48
C GLY A 93 9.39 -26.37 13.49
N SER A 94 9.93 -25.16 13.49
CA SER A 94 11.38 -24.94 13.70
C SER A 94 11.72 -24.61 15.16
N GLU A 95 11.46 -25.58 16.05
CA GLU A 95 12.36 -25.82 17.18
C GLU A 95 13.26 -26.98 16.74
N ASP A 96 14.53 -26.67 16.42
CA ASP A 96 15.69 -27.56 16.49
C ASP A 96 16.86 -26.92 15.71
N TRP A 97 17.51 -25.94 16.34
CA TRP A 97 18.93 -25.64 16.12
C TRP A 97 19.58 -25.33 17.46
#